data_AF-A0A8T3QFR8-F1
#
_entry.id   AF-A0A8T3QFR8-F1
#
_cell.length_a   1.000
_cell.length_b   1.000
_cell.length_c   1.000
_cell.angle_alpha   90.00
_cell.angle_beta   90.00
_cell.angle_gamma   90.00
#
_symmetry.space_group_name_H-M   'P 1'
#
loop_
_entity.id
_entity.type
_entity.pdbx_description
1 polymer ?
#
loop_
_entity_poly.entity_id
_entity_poly.type
_entity_poly.pdbx_seq_one_letter_code
_entity_poly.pdbx_strand_id
1 'polypeptide(L)'
;LAMTTMDLVKRAGGEPANFLDIGGGARADKVAIAMQIILDDPKVNAILVNIFGGITRGDEVARGLIDARAQQQRDVPMVVRIVGTNAAEAAVLLEQARFQTASSLDEAAAKAVQASRTTGTAG
;
A
#
# COMPACT_ATOMS: atom_id res chain seq x y z
N LEU A 1 -7.41 2.86 -13.12
CA LEU A 1 -6.44 2.87 -11.98
C LEU A 1 -6.20 1.47 -11.45
N ALA A 2 -7.27 0.75 -11.10
CA ALA A 2 -7.23 -0.65 -10.70
C ALA A 2 -6.50 -1.59 -11.67
N MET A 3 -7.02 -1.69 -12.90
CA MET A 3 -6.44 -2.54 -13.95
C MET A 3 -4.98 -2.19 -14.25
N THR A 4 -4.65 -0.90 -14.36
CA THR A 4 -3.27 -0.42 -14.57
C THR A 4 -2.31 -0.87 -13.47
N THR A 5 -2.78 -0.91 -12.22
CA THR A 5 -1.95 -1.34 -11.08
C THR A 5 -1.66 -2.84 -11.17
N MET A 6 -2.66 -3.66 -11.55
CA MET A 6 -2.49 -5.10 -11.75
C MET A 6 -1.55 -5.41 -12.91
N ASP A 7 -1.69 -4.70 -14.04
CA ASP A 7 -0.83 -4.88 -15.21
C ASP A 7 0.64 -4.57 -14.90
N LEU A 8 0.90 -3.51 -14.12
CA LEU A 8 2.26 -3.14 -13.72
C LEU A 8 2.89 -4.16 -12.77
N VAL A 9 2.11 -4.72 -11.83
CA VAL A 9 2.58 -5.83 -10.98
C VAL A 9 2.93 -7.06 -11.83
N LYS A 10 2.09 -7.41 -12.82
CA LYS A 10 2.38 -8.51 -13.76
C LYS A 10 3.63 -8.24 -14.59
N ARG A 11 3.79 -7.03 -15.13
CA ARG A 11 4.99 -6.61 -15.89
C ARG A 11 6.26 -6.62 -15.04
N ALA A 12 6.15 -6.35 -13.74
CA ALA A 12 7.26 -6.47 -12.79
C ALA A 12 7.57 -7.93 -12.39
N GLY A 13 6.76 -8.90 -12.85
CA GLY A 13 6.96 -10.33 -12.61
C GLY A 13 6.41 -10.81 -11.26
N GLY A 14 5.36 -10.17 -10.74
CA GLY A 14 4.57 -10.69 -9.62
C GLY A 14 3.16 -11.08 -10.08
N GLU A 15 2.47 -11.91 -9.29
CA GLU A 15 1.06 -12.19 -9.51
C GLU A 15 0.23 -11.41 -8.47
N PRO A 16 -0.69 -10.52 -8.88
CA PRO A 16 -1.52 -9.80 -7.92
C PRO A 16 -2.44 -10.76 -7.18
N ALA A 17 -2.34 -10.80 -5.85
CA ALA A 17 -3.18 -11.66 -5.03
C ALA A 17 -4.60 -11.08 -4.87
N ASN A 18 -4.68 -9.77 -4.61
CA ASN A 18 -5.94 -9.07 -4.43
C ASN A 18 -5.78 -7.59 -4.83
N PHE A 19 -6.88 -6.91 -5.09
CA PHE A 19 -6.91 -5.50 -5.45
C PHE A 19 -8.04 -4.79 -4.72
N LEU A 20 -7.73 -3.62 -4.14
CA LEU A 20 -8.72 -2.81 -3.44
C LEU A 20 -8.57 -1.33 -3.79
N ASP A 21 -9.60 -0.79 -4.44
CA ASP A 21 -9.75 0.64 -4.68
C ASP A 21 -10.60 1.24 -3.57
N ILE A 22 -10.00 2.12 -2.76
CA ILE A 22 -10.68 2.75 -1.63
C ILE A 22 -11.43 4.03 -2.08
N GLY A 23 -11.29 4.43 -3.34
CA GLY A 23 -11.97 5.59 -3.93
C GLY A 23 -11.49 6.94 -3.34
N GLY A 24 -11.76 8.04 -4.06
CA GLY A 24 -11.48 9.38 -3.56
C GLY A 24 -12.30 9.71 -2.32
N GLY A 25 -11.68 10.32 -1.28
CA GLY A 25 -12.33 10.60 0.00
C GLY A 25 -12.23 9.47 1.02
N ALA A 26 -11.37 8.48 0.79
CA ALA A 26 -11.05 7.43 1.74
C ALA A 26 -10.56 8.01 3.07
N ARG A 27 -11.31 7.74 4.14
CA ARG A 27 -10.92 8.05 5.52
C ARG A 27 -10.09 6.90 6.11
N ALA A 28 -9.34 7.19 7.16
CA ALA A 28 -8.44 6.25 7.84
C ALA A 28 -9.12 4.92 8.25
N ASP A 29 -10.37 4.99 8.69
CA ASP A 29 -11.20 3.83 9.08
C ASP A 29 -11.44 2.87 7.92
N LYS A 30 -11.76 3.39 6.72
CA LYS A 30 -11.95 2.57 5.53
C LYS A 30 -10.66 1.88 5.10
N VAL A 31 -9.53 2.57 5.24
CA VAL A 31 -8.20 2.01 4.95
C VAL A 31 -7.87 0.87 5.92
N ALA A 32 -8.20 1.00 7.20
CA ALA A 32 -7.99 -0.05 8.19
C ALA A 32 -8.83 -1.30 7.92
N ILE A 33 -10.12 -1.14 7.60
CA ILE A 33 -11.00 -2.28 7.26
C ILE A 33 -10.53 -2.98 5.99
N ALA A 34 -10.19 -2.20 4.97
CA ALA A 34 -9.59 -2.66 3.72
C ALA A 34 -8.35 -3.53 3.97
N MET A 35 -7.47 -3.04 4.84
CA MET A 35 -6.25 -3.71 5.26
C MET A 35 -6.51 -5.04 5.96
N GLN A 36 -7.48 -5.09 6.88
CA GLN A 36 -7.85 -6.32 7.57
C GLN A 36 -8.32 -7.39 6.58
N ILE A 37 -9.23 -7.04 5.67
CA ILE A 37 -9.78 -7.99 4.67
C ILE A 37 -8.67 -8.55 3.78
N ILE A 38 -7.71 -7.72 3.36
CA ILE A 38 -6.60 -8.17 2.52
C ILE A 38 -5.69 -9.14 3.29
N LEU A 39 -5.42 -8.87 4.57
CA LEU A 39 -4.50 -9.67 5.37
C LEU A 39 -5.07 -11.00 5.86
N ASP A 40 -6.39 -11.16 5.84
CA ASP A 40 -7.06 -12.43 6.08
C ASP A 40 -6.74 -13.46 4.97
N ASP A 41 -6.31 -13.02 3.78
CA ASP A 41 -5.84 -13.94 2.74
C ASP A 41 -4.38 -14.36 3.00
N PRO A 42 -4.11 -15.65 3.31
CA PRO A 42 -2.76 -16.15 3.57
C PRO A 42 -1.82 -16.04 2.36
N LYS A 43 -2.35 -15.92 1.13
CA LYS A 43 -1.54 -15.79 -0.10
C LYS A 43 -0.93 -14.41 -0.29
N VAL A 44 -1.36 -13.42 0.50
CA VAL A 44 -0.83 -12.06 0.42
C VAL A 44 0.54 -12.00 1.10
N ASN A 45 1.57 -11.74 0.29
CA ASN A 45 2.97 -11.65 0.72
C ASN A 45 3.54 -10.23 0.64
N ALA A 46 2.85 -9.31 -0.04
CA ALA A 46 3.14 -7.88 -0.02
C ALA A 46 1.88 -7.11 -0.38
N ILE A 47 1.80 -5.85 0.04
CA ILE A 47 0.67 -4.97 -0.25
C ILE A 47 1.18 -3.72 -0.94
N LEU A 48 0.55 -3.38 -2.07
CA LEU A 48 0.73 -2.10 -2.74
C LEU A 48 -0.49 -1.23 -2.49
N VAL A 49 -0.29 -0.13 -1.76
CA VAL A 49 -1.33 0.87 -1.49
C VAL A 49 -1.10 2.05 -2.44
N ASN A 50 -2.08 2.33 -3.29
CA ASN A 50 -2.00 3.40 -4.27
C ASN A 50 -3.17 4.36 -4.10
N ILE A 51 -2.89 5.59 -3.66
CA ILE A 51 -3.90 6.58 -3.28
C ILE A 51 -3.79 7.81 -4.19
N PHE A 52 -4.91 8.19 -4.79
CA PHE A 52 -5.09 9.46 -5.46
C PHE A 52 -5.98 10.35 -4.60
N GLY A 53 -5.35 11.21 -3.81
CA GLY A 53 -6.01 12.01 -2.79
C GLY A 53 -6.98 13.04 -3.37
N GLY A 54 -6.66 13.68 -4.50
CA GLY A 54 -7.44 14.86 -4.93
C GLY A 54 -7.50 15.89 -3.79
N ILE A 55 -8.71 16.12 -3.25
CA ILE A 55 -8.93 16.96 -2.04
C ILE A 55 -8.62 16.26 -0.71
N THR A 56 -8.50 14.94 -0.70
CA THR A 56 -8.14 14.14 0.48
C THR A 56 -6.69 14.42 0.85
N ARG A 57 -6.45 14.70 2.13
CA ARG A 57 -5.12 14.98 2.67
C ARG A 57 -4.30 13.70 2.83
N GLY A 58 -3.16 13.63 2.16
CA GLY A 58 -2.24 12.50 2.21
C GLY A 58 -1.75 12.20 3.63
N ASP A 59 -1.53 13.23 4.46
CA ASP A 59 -1.06 13.05 5.83
C ASP A 59 -2.09 12.37 6.74
N GLU A 60 -3.39 12.58 6.51
CA GLU A 60 -4.45 11.86 7.21
C GLU A 60 -4.52 10.39 6.79
N VAL A 61 -4.35 10.12 5.49
CA VAL A 61 -4.27 8.74 4.97
C VAL A 61 -3.04 8.01 5.51
N ALA A 62 -1.89 8.67 5.57
CA ALA A 62 -0.66 8.12 6.12
C ALA A 62 -0.83 7.72 7.60
N ARG A 63 -1.43 8.58 8.44
CA ARG A 63 -1.73 8.23 9.84
C ARG A 63 -2.65 7.03 9.93
N GLY A 64 -3.70 6.97 9.11
CA GLY A 64 -4.60 5.82 9.05
C GLY A 64 -3.90 4.50 8.69
N LEU A 65 -2.95 4.54 7.76
CA LEU A 65 -2.13 3.36 7.41
C LEU A 65 -1.23 2.91 8.55
N ILE A 66 -0.62 3.86 9.27
CA ILE A 66 0.24 3.59 10.42
C ILE A 66 -0.58 2.94 11.55
N ASP A 67 -1.74 3.51 11.87
CA ASP A 67 -2.65 2.98 12.88
C ASP A 67 -3.19 1.59 12.49
N ALA A 68 -3.53 1.41 11.20
CA ALA A 68 -3.97 0.13 10.68
C ALA A 68 -2.87 -0.93 10.83
N ARG A 69 -1.61 -0.62 10.48
CA ARG A 69 -0.48 -1.55 10.62
C ARG A 69 -0.25 -1.98 12.07
N ALA A 70 -0.44 -1.08 13.03
CA ALA A 70 -0.27 -1.39 14.45
C ALA A 70 -1.31 -2.41 14.97
N GLN A 71 -2.45 -2.57 14.29
CA GLN A 71 -3.52 -3.49 14.66
C GLN A 71 -3.41 -4.86 13.96
N GLN A 72 -2.43 -5.03 13.06
CA GLN A 72 -2.32 -6.23 12.23
C GLN A 72 -1.71 -7.39 12.97
N GLN A 73 -2.25 -8.58 12.70
CA GLN A 73 -1.74 -9.85 13.23
C GLN A 73 -0.59 -10.43 12.39
N ARG A 74 -0.42 -9.97 11.15
CA ARG A 74 0.62 -10.43 10.22
C ARG A 74 1.46 -9.23 9.77
N ASP A 75 2.78 -9.34 9.89
CA ASP A 75 3.71 -8.32 9.36
C ASP A 75 3.97 -8.62 7.88
N VAL A 76 3.15 -8.02 7.01
CA VAL A 76 3.30 -8.09 5.56
C VAL A 76 3.88 -6.77 5.07
N PRO A 77 4.94 -6.78 4.24
CA PRO A 77 5.56 -5.56 3.76
C PRO A 77 4.58 -4.74 2.91
N MET A 78 4.61 -3.43 3.12
CA MET A 78 3.73 -2.49 2.43
C MET A 78 4.52 -1.44 1.67
N VAL A 79 4.13 -1.25 0.41
CA VAL A 79 4.60 -0.17 -0.46
C VAL A 79 3.45 0.81 -0.66
N VAL A 80 3.68 2.07 -0.34
CA VAL A 80 2.65 3.11 -0.34
C VAL A 80 3.02 4.20 -1.34
N ARG A 81 2.09 4.51 -2.23
CA ARG A 81 2.14 5.66 -3.13
C ARG A 81 0.95 6.56 -2.85
N ILE A 82 1.21 7.81 -2.49
CA ILE A 82 0.17 8.84 -2.31
C ILE A 82 0.44 9.97 -3.30
N VAL A 83 -0.59 10.35 -4.06
CA VAL A 83 -0.57 11.51 -4.96
C VAL A 83 -1.70 12.45 -4.57
N GLY A 84 -1.42 13.73 -4.32
CA GLY A 84 -2.42 14.73 -3.96
C GLY A 84 -1.92 15.71 -2.91
N THR A 85 -2.85 16.36 -2.22
CA THR A 85 -2.56 17.31 -1.13
C THR A 85 -1.74 16.65 -0.03
N ASN A 86 -0.68 17.32 0.42
CA ASN A 86 0.25 16.87 1.47
C ASN A 86 0.93 15.51 1.21
N ALA A 87 1.15 15.14 -0.05
CA ALA A 87 1.80 13.87 -0.39
C ALA A 87 3.26 13.79 0.12
N ALA A 88 3.98 14.91 0.15
CA ALA A 88 5.36 14.95 0.64
C ALA A 88 5.43 14.70 2.16
N GLU A 89 4.56 15.37 2.92
CA GLU A 89 4.42 15.18 4.37
C GLU A 89 3.97 13.76 4.69
N ALA A 90 3.04 13.21 3.91
CA ALA A 90 2.61 11.83 4.03
C ALA A 90 3.77 10.83 3.84
N ALA A 91 4.63 11.06 2.84
CA ALA A 91 5.80 10.21 2.59
C ALA A 91 6.77 10.23 3.78
N VAL A 92 7.05 11.40 4.35
CA VAL A 92 7.91 11.52 5.55
C VAL A 92 7.32 10.75 6.73
N LEU A 93 6.02 10.88 7.00
CA LEU A 93 5.35 10.14 8.09
C LEU A 93 5.44 8.63 7.89
N LEU A 94 5.22 8.16 6.66
CA LEU A 94 5.27 6.75 6.30
C LEU A 94 6.70 6.18 6.43
N GLU A 95 7.71 6.91 5.97
CA GLU A 95 9.12 6.51 6.09
C GLU A 95 9.57 6.42 7.54
N GLN A 96 9.18 7.39 8.38
CA GLN A 96 9.43 7.34 9.83
C GLN A 96 8.78 6.12 10.49
N ALA A 97 7.61 5.71 10.01
CA ALA A 97 6.91 4.49 10.43
C ALA A 97 7.38 3.21 9.70
N ARG A 98 8.52 3.26 9.01
CA ARG A 98 9.15 2.13 8.30
C ARG A 98 8.27 1.50 7.22
N PHE A 99 7.47 2.31 6.54
CA PHE A 99 6.84 1.92 5.27
C PHE A 99 7.78 2.20 4.11
N GLN A 100 7.65 1.44 3.03
CA GLN A 100 8.29 1.78 1.77
C GLN A 100 7.40 2.76 1.00
N THR A 101 7.92 3.91 0.61
CA THR A 101 7.23 4.89 -0.21
C THR A 101 7.65 4.76 -1.68
N ALA A 102 6.82 5.24 -2.61
CA ALA A 102 7.15 5.30 -4.02
C ALA A 102 6.62 6.57 -4.67
N SER A 103 7.40 7.13 -5.60
CA SER A 103 7.07 8.36 -6.32
C SER A 103 6.20 8.11 -7.56
N SER A 104 6.35 6.93 -8.18
CA SER A 104 5.61 6.51 -9.37
C SER A 104 4.93 5.16 -9.17
N LEU A 105 3.93 4.86 -10.01
CA LEU A 105 3.21 3.59 -9.92
C LEU A 105 4.10 2.41 -10.36
N ASP A 106 4.95 2.62 -11.37
CA ASP A 106 5.96 1.64 -11.81
C ASP A 106 6.96 1.32 -10.69
N GLU A 107 7.47 2.34 -10.00
CA GLU A 107 8.36 2.16 -8.84
C GLU A 107 7.64 1.42 -7.71
N ALA A 108 6.39 1.78 -7.42
CA ALA A 108 5.59 1.12 -6.39
C ALA A 108 5.42 -0.37 -6.72
N ALA A 109 5.06 -0.69 -7.97
CA ALA A 109 4.88 -2.07 -8.43
C ALA A 109 6.19 -2.88 -8.33
N ALA A 110 7.31 -2.32 -8.78
CA ALA A 110 8.62 -2.96 -8.69
C ALA A 110 9.02 -3.26 -7.23
N LYS A 111 8.86 -2.29 -6.33
CA LYS A 111 9.13 -2.46 -4.90
C LYS A 111 8.23 -3.52 -4.26
N ALA A 112 6.93 -3.53 -4.60
CA ALA A 112 5.98 -4.50 -4.05
C ALA A 112 6.31 -5.94 -4.49
N VAL A 113 6.69 -6.13 -5.76
CA VAL A 113 7.15 -7.44 -6.26
C VAL A 113 8.47 -7.87 -5.63
N GLN A 114 9.39 -6.92 -5.40
CA GLN A 114 10.62 -7.25 -4.68
C GLN A 114 10.33 -7.66 -3.23
N ALA A 115 9.47 -6.91 -2.54
CA ALA A 115 9.09 -7.17 -1.16
C ALA A 115 8.40 -8.53 -0.99
N SER A 116 7.54 -8.93 -1.93
CA SER A 116 6.83 -10.22 -1.88
C SER A 116 7.75 -11.42 -2.02
N ARG A 117 8.92 -11.25 -2.64
CA ARG A 117 9.94 -12.31 -2.79
C ARG A 117 10.81 -12.45 -1.55
N THR A 118 11.11 -11.34 -0.86
CA THR A 118 11.94 -11.37 0.36
C THR A 118 11.26 -12.02 1.56
N THR A 119 9.93 -11.98 1.63
CA THR A 119 9.14 -12.69 2.65
C THR A 119 9.04 -14.21 2.42
N GLY A 120 9.32 -14.68 1.19
CA GLY A 120 9.30 -16.12 0.86
C GLY A 120 10.59 -16.89 1.18
N THR A 121 11.64 -16.21 1.66
CA THR A 121 12.93 -16.82 2.00
C THR A 121 13.19 -16.95 3.50
N ALA A 122 12.20 -16.67 4.34
CA ALA A 122 12.27 -16.93 5.77
C ALA A 122 11.36 -18.13 6.13
N GLY A 123 11.92 -19.34 6.06
CA GLY A 123 11.28 -20.58 6.53
C GLY A 123 11.08 -21.63 5.47
#